data_AF-A0A8H4QLY0-F1
#
_entry.id   AF-A0A8H4QLY0-F1
#
_cell.length_a   1.000
_cell.length_b   1.000
_cell.length_c   1.000
_cell.angle_alpha   90.00
_cell.angle_beta   90.00
_cell.angle_gamma   90.00
#
_symmetry.space_group_name_H-M   'P 1'
#
loop_
_entity.id
_entity.type
_entity.pdbx_description
1 polymer ?
#
loop_
_entity_poly.entity_id
_entity_poly.type
_entity_poly.pdbx_seq_one_letter_code
_entity_poly.pdbx_strand_id
1 'polypeptide(L)'
;MVQDINSTFRIIRMVVLGTSMAFAVIVLGLSAVITNFASLVLKGLSPDYLPYAALAIAIAALTLLTVPIMFFFSITRKGAFVNMNAIEIAWTGVLWVLWLATGSFAASNLASIPNCADFIAPSAVAFCRESQGVAAFGFLTWALLLAYNIFLLILVIRQRMRGTAGVWTNFVTETDFSARGAPSGAFACLPQVEQKVSPSFASQ
;
A
#
# COMPACT_ATOMS: atom_id res chain seq x y z
N MET A 1 -1.27 -29.61 5.15
CA MET A 1 -1.38 -28.45 6.06
C MET A 1 -1.93 -27.29 5.24
N VAL A 2 -3.26 -27.20 5.13
CA VAL A 2 -3.94 -26.15 4.36
C VAL A 2 -4.07 -24.95 5.29
N GLN A 3 -3.09 -24.06 5.26
CA GLN A 3 -3.16 -22.80 5.99
C GLN A 3 -4.32 -21.98 5.42
N ASP A 4 -5.22 -21.48 6.27
CA ASP A 4 -6.35 -20.66 5.86
C ASP A 4 -5.87 -19.44 5.06
N ILE A 5 -6.12 -19.47 3.75
CA ILE A 5 -5.72 -18.42 2.79
C ILE A 5 -6.17 -17.03 3.27
N ASN A 6 -7.34 -16.96 3.91
CA ASN A 6 -7.91 -15.73 4.46
C ASN A 6 -7.09 -15.16 5.64
N SER A 7 -6.54 -16.03 6.49
CA SER A 7 -5.66 -15.63 7.60
C SER A 7 -4.34 -15.09 7.06
N THR A 8 -3.73 -15.81 6.11
CA THR A 8 -2.49 -15.38 5.44
C THR A 8 -2.68 -14.05 4.72
N PHE A 9 -3.80 -13.87 4.02
CA PHE A 9 -4.13 -12.63 3.33
C PHE A 9 -4.19 -11.42 4.29
N ARG A 10 -4.86 -11.56 5.44
CA ARG A 10 -4.95 -10.49 6.44
C ARG A 10 -3.57 -10.11 7.00
N ILE A 11 -2.71 -11.09 7.24
CA ILE A 11 -1.35 -10.86 7.72
C ILE A 11 -0.52 -10.12 6.66
N ILE A 12 -0.56 -10.59 5.40
CA ILE A 12 0.15 -9.94 4.29
C ILE A 12 -0.28 -8.48 4.16
N ARG A 13 -1.58 -8.20 4.19
CA ARG A 13 -2.12 -6.83 4.12
C ARG A 13 -1.57 -5.95 5.24
N MET A 14 -1.59 -6.42 6.49
CA MET A 14 -1.05 -5.66 7.63
C MET A 14 0.45 -5.39 7.51
N VAL A 15 1.23 -6.40 7.08
CA VAL A 15 2.69 -6.26 6.92
C VAL A 15 3.04 -5.30 5.79
N VAL A 16 2.40 -5.43 4.63
CA VAL A 16 2.64 -4.58 3.46
C VAL A 16 2.27 -3.13 3.77
N LEU A 17 1.07 -2.87 4.28
CA LEU A 17 0.61 -1.52 4.60
C LEU A 17 1.45 -0.90 5.73
N GLY A 18 1.75 -1.65 6.78
CA GLY A 18 2.59 -1.19 7.88
C GLY A 18 4.02 -0.86 7.45
N THR A 19 4.63 -1.71 6.62
CA THR A 19 5.98 -1.46 6.08
C THR A 19 6.00 -0.24 5.17
N SER A 20 4.99 -0.09 4.31
CA SER A 20 4.87 1.10 3.44
C SER A 20 4.72 2.40 4.24
N MET A 21 4.02 2.35 5.38
CA MET A 21 3.88 3.50 6.29
C MET A 21 5.21 3.84 6.95
N ALA A 22 5.98 2.84 7.41
CA ALA A 22 7.31 3.07 7.97
C ALA A 22 8.26 3.69 6.94
N PHE A 23 8.27 3.19 5.70
CA PHE A 23 9.05 3.79 4.61
C PHE A 23 8.58 5.20 4.26
N ALA A 24 7.28 5.50 4.34
CA ALA A 24 6.76 6.84 4.15
C ALA A 24 7.30 7.83 5.20
N VAL A 25 7.37 7.45 6.47
CA VAL A 25 7.97 8.30 7.53
C VAL A 25 9.44 8.59 7.24
N ILE A 26 10.21 7.56 6.86
CA ILE A 26 11.63 7.70 6.52
C ILE A 26 11.78 8.68 5.36
N VAL A 27 11.07 8.46 4.24
CA VAL A 27 11.15 9.32 3.05
C VAL A 27 10.72 10.76 3.34
N LEU A 28 9.72 10.96 4.21
CA LEU A 28 9.30 12.30 4.64
C LEU A 28 10.42 13.02 5.40
N GLY A 29 11.11 12.32 6.31
CA GLY A 29 12.25 12.85 7.04
C GLY A 29 13.42 13.22 6.11
N LEU A 30 13.81 12.30 5.22
CA LEU A 30 14.88 12.53 4.23
C LEU A 30 14.55 13.75 3.35
N SER A 31 13.31 13.82 2.85
CA SER A 31 12.87 14.90 1.94
C SER A 31 12.76 16.26 2.65
N ALA A 32 12.44 16.28 3.95
CA ALA A 32 12.43 17.50 4.75
C ALA A 32 13.84 18.08 4.92
N VAL A 33 14.84 17.22 5.17
CA VAL A 33 16.25 17.63 5.27
C VAL A 33 16.75 18.18 3.93
N ILE A 34 16.46 17.48 2.83
CA ILE A 34 16.79 17.91 1.46
C ILE A 34 16.18 19.29 1.15
N THR A 35 14.91 19.49 1.50
CA THR A 35 14.20 20.75 1.25
C THR A 35 14.75 21.90 2.08
N ASN A 36 15.07 21.65 3.36
CA ASN A 36 15.70 22.65 4.23
C ASN A 36 17.06 23.08 3.65
N PHE A 37 17.88 22.12 3.21
CA PHE A 37 19.16 22.40 2.58
C PHE A 37 19.02 23.25 1.31
N ALA A 38 18.11 22.88 0.41
CA ALA A 38 17.81 23.65 -0.79
C ALA A 38 17.40 25.09 -0.43
N SER A 39 16.54 25.26 0.58
CA SER A 39 16.09 26.59 1.01
C SER A 39 17.17 27.46 1.64
N LEU A 40 18.22 26.88 2.23
CA LEU A 40 19.31 27.62 2.86
C LEU A 40 20.40 27.99 1.85
N VAL A 41 20.72 27.10 0.91
CA VAL A 41 21.83 27.27 -0.04
C VAL A 41 21.39 27.99 -1.33
N LEU A 42 20.18 27.77 -1.82
CA LEU A 42 19.71 28.32 -3.10
C LEU A 42 18.98 29.67 -2.97
N LYS A 43 18.77 30.18 -1.75
CA LYS A 43 18.11 31.48 -1.46
C LYS A 43 18.70 32.69 -2.19
N GLY A 44 19.91 32.57 -2.75
CA GLY A 44 20.61 33.65 -3.46
C GLY A 44 20.55 33.62 -4.99
N LEU A 45 20.14 32.52 -5.65
CA LEU A 45 20.24 32.41 -7.11
C LEU A 45 18.92 32.17 -7.86
N SER A 46 17.94 31.50 -7.27
CA SER A 46 16.57 31.36 -7.80
C SER A 46 15.71 30.56 -6.81
N PRO A 47 14.38 30.75 -6.76
CA PRO A 47 13.48 29.98 -5.90
C PRO A 47 13.21 28.57 -6.47
N ASP A 48 14.26 27.90 -6.95
CA ASP A 48 14.12 26.58 -7.55
C ASP A 48 14.04 25.53 -6.43
N TYR A 49 12.79 25.22 -6.06
CA TYR A 49 12.47 24.05 -5.26
C TYR A 49 12.87 22.79 -6.05
N LEU A 50 13.48 21.81 -5.38
CA LEU A 50 13.75 20.52 -6.00
C LEU A 50 12.42 19.78 -6.19
N PRO A 51 11.92 19.63 -7.43
CA PRO A 51 10.57 19.13 -7.66
C PRO A 51 10.38 17.70 -7.17
N TYR A 52 11.46 16.90 -7.13
CA TYR A 52 11.41 15.52 -6.62
C TYR A 52 11.20 15.46 -5.11
N ALA A 53 11.76 16.40 -4.34
CA ALA A 53 11.61 16.45 -2.90
C ALA A 53 10.18 16.85 -2.51
N ALA A 54 9.60 17.82 -3.23
CA ALA A 54 8.20 18.20 -3.04
C ALA A 54 7.24 17.03 -3.35
N LEU A 55 7.49 16.31 -4.45
CA LEU A 55 6.72 15.12 -4.83
C LEU A 55 6.85 14.00 -3.78
N ALA A 56 8.06 13.75 -3.27
CA ALA A 56 8.30 12.77 -2.20
C ALA A 56 7.56 13.12 -0.90
N ILE A 57 7.57 14.39 -0.49
CA ILE A 57 6.82 14.87 0.69
C ILE A 57 5.31 14.66 0.48
N ALA A 58 4.78 15.07 -0.68
CA ALA A 58 3.36 14.94 -0.97
C ALA A 58 2.90 13.48 -0.95
N ILE A 59 3.66 12.57 -1.55
CA ILE A 59 3.33 11.14 -1.62
C ILE A 59 3.50 10.47 -0.26
N ALA A 60 4.53 10.83 0.51
CA ALA A 60 4.70 10.34 1.87
C ALA A 60 3.54 10.79 2.77
N ALA A 61 3.15 12.08 2.72
CA ALA A 61 2.01 12.61 3.46
C ALA A 61 0.69 11.95 3.04
N LEU A 62 0.47 11.77 1.74
CA LEU A 62 -0.70 11.08 1.20
C LEU A 62 -0.75 9.61 1.66
N THR A 63 0.40 8.93 1.72
CA THR A 63 0.49 7.56 2.25
C THR A 63 0.19 7.53 3.76
N LEU A 64 0.77 8.45 4.54
CA LEU A 64 0.55 8.57 5.98
C LEU A 64 -0.87 8.95 6.37
N LEU A 65 -1.61 9.65 5.51
CA LEU A 65 -3.02 9.94 5.74
C LEU A 65 -3.89 8.77 5.29
N THR A 66 -3.70 8.30 4.06
CA THR A 66 -4.66 7.35 3.46
C THR A 66 -4.51 5.93 3.98
N VAL A 67 -3.29 5.45 4.26
CA VAL A 67 -3.08 4.08 4.76
C VAL A 67 -3.67 3.89 6.16
N PRO A 68 -3.45 4.78 7.15
CA PRO A 68 -4.11 4.67 8.45
C PRO A 68 -5.62 4.83 8.37
N ILE A 69 -6.14 5.69 7.49
CA ILE A 69 -7.59 5.81 7.28
C ILE A 69 -8.18 4.48 6.78
N MET A 70 -7.53 3.82 5.82
CA MET A 70 -7.95 2.50 5.34
C MET A 70 -7.87 1.43 6.43
N PHE A 71 -6.80 1.45 7.22
CA PHE A 71 -6.61 0.53 8.34
C PHE A 71 -7.65 0.73 9.42
N PHE A 72 -7.91 1.99 9.80
CA PHE A 72 -8.91 2.35 10.80
C PHE A 72 -10.30 1.88 10.36
N PHE A 73 -10.73 2.21 9.14
CA PHE A 73 -12.04 1.77 8.64
C PHE A 73 -12.16 0.25 8.53
N SER A 74 -11.05 -0.47 8.30
CA SER A 74 -11.06 -1.93 8.32
C SER A 74 -11.37 -2.52 9.71
N ILE A 75 -11.12 -1.79 10.80
CA ILE A 75 -11.36 -2.24 12.17
C ILE A 75 -12.73 -1.77 12.68
N THR A 76 -13.07 -0.49 12.47
CA THR A 76 -14.25 0.12 13.11
C THR A 76 -15.58 -0.20 12.43
N ARG A 77 -15.59 -0.49 11.12
CA ARG A 77 -16.86 -0.72 10.39
C ARG A 77 -16.73 -1.82 9.33
N LYS A 78 -17.23 -3.01 9.67
CA LYS A 78 -17.56 -4.04 8.67
C LYS A 78 -18.65 -3.45 7.75
N GLY A 79 -18.38 -3.39 6.45
CA GLY A 79 -19.30 -2.78 5.47
C GLY A 79 -18.93 -1.39 4.93
N ALA A 80 -17.79 -0.81 5.29
CA ALA A 80 -17.36 0.49 4.73
C ALA A 80 -16.90 0.35 3.26
N PHE A 81 -17.40 1.20 2.36
CA PHE A 81 -17.02 1.23 0.94
C PHE A 81 -15.49 1.23 0.71
N VAL A 82 -14.73 1.85 1.61
CA VAL A 82 -13.26 1.92 1.55
C VAL A 82 -12.59 0.53 1.62
N ASN A 83 -13.27 -0.48 2.19
CA ASN A 83 -12.76 -1.84 2.32
C ASN A 83 -13.19 -2.77 1.18
N MET A 84 -13.71 -2.21 0.09
CA MET A 84 -14.11 -2.96 -1.10
C MET A 84 -12.88 -3.35 -1.93
N ASN A 85 -12.83 -4.60 -2.42
CA ASN A 85 -11.68 -5.12 -3.18
C ASN A 85 -11.29 -4.19 -4.35
N ALA A 86 -12.27 -3.68 -5.09
CA ALA A 86 -12.01 -2.77 -6.22
C ALA A 86 -11.36 -1.44 -5.79
N ILE A 87 -11.80 -0.86 -4.66
CA ILE A 87 -11.25 0.40 -4.15
C ILE A 87 -9.83 0.20 -3.63
N GLU A 88 -9.59 -0.91 -2.92
CA GLU A 88 -8.24 -1.23 -2.43
C GLU A 88 -7.27 -1.48 -3.59
N ILE A 89 -7.66 -2.21 -4.64
CA ILE A 89 -6.85 -2.41 -5.85
C ILE A 89 -6.61 -1.08 -6.58
N ALA A 90 -7.64 -0.25 -6.75
CA ALA A 90 -7.50 1.03 -7.44
C ALA A 90 -6.55 1.98 -6.68
N TRP A 91 -6.73 2.09 -5.36
CA TRP A 91 -5.93 3.00 -4.54
C TRP A 91 -4.49 2.55 -4.37
N THR A 92 -4.26 1.27 -4.06
CA THR A 92 -2.89 0.72 -4.03
C THR A 92 -2.25 0.78 -5.42
N GLY A 93 -3.07 0.67 -6.47
CA GLY A 93 -2.73 0.93 -7.87
C GLY A 93 -2.12 2.30 -8.10
N VAL A 94 -2.81 3.35 -7.65
CA VAL A 94 -2.32 4.73 -7.74
C VAL A 94 -1.06 4.93 -6.89
N LEU A 95 -1.05 4.41 -5.65
CA LEU A 95 0.09 4.56 -4.74
C LEU A 95 1.37 3.97 -5.31
N TRP A 96 1.35 2.77 -5.89
CA TRP A 96 2.58 2.18 -6.42
C TRP A 96 3.16 3.00 -7.58
N VAL A 97 2.32 3.54 -8.48
CA VAL A 97 2.76 4.39 -9.59
C VAL A 97 3.39 5.68 -9.07
N LEU A 98 2.78 6.30 -8.05
CA LEU A 98 3.32 7.50 -7.41
C LEU A 98 4.70 7.21 -6.78
N TRP A 99 4.84 6.10 -6.05
CA TRP A 99 6.13 5.70 -5.47
C TRP A 99 7.20 5.40 -6.54
N LEU A 100 6.81 4.82 -7.68
CA LEU A 100 7.71 4.64 -8.83
C LEU A 100 8.15 5.99 -9.42
N ALA A 101 7.23 6.94 -9.55
CA ALA A 101 7.55 8.29 -10.03
C ALA A 101 8.53 8.99 -9.08
N THR A 102 8.33 8.89 -7.75
CA THR A 102 9.27 9.42 -6.75
C THR A 102 10.66 8.79 -6.89
N GLY A 103 10.73 7.46 -6.93
CA GLY A 103 12.00 6.73 -7.01
C GLY A 103 12.76 7.03 -8.30
N SER A 104 12.05 7.01 -9.44
CA SER A 104 12.64 7.29 -10.76
C SER A 104 13.11 8.73 -10.89
N PHE A 105 12.36 9.69 -10.35
CA PHE A 105 12.74 11.09 -10.41
C PHE A 105 13.89 11.43 -9.46
N ALA A 106 13.94 10.83 -8.27
CA ALA A 106 15.12 10.93 -7.41
C ALA A 106 16.36 10.31 -8.08
N ALA A 107 16.21 9.13 -8.71
CA ALA A 107 17.31 8.45 -9.39
C ALA A 107 17.81 9.20 -10.63
N SER A 108 16.92 9.82 -11.42
CA SER A 108 17.33 10.59 -12.60
C SER A 108 18.15 11.83 -12.23
N ASN A 109 17.85 12.47 -11.09
CA ASN A 109 18.66 13.56 -10.55
C ASN A 109 20.04 13.08 -10.07
N LEU A 110 20.15 11.80 -9.66
CA LEU A 110 21.41 11.18 -9.26
C LEU A 110 22.22 10.64 -10.44
N ALA A 111 21.60 10.35 -11.57
CA ALA A 111 22.29 9.75 -12.73
C ALA A 111 23.45 10.60 -13.26
N SER A 112 23.39 11.92 -13.06
CA SER A 112 24.45 12.86 -13.43
C SER A 112 25.64 12.87 -12.46
N ILE A 113 25.54 12.20 -11.31
CA ILE A 113 26.55 12.20 -10.24
C ILE A 113 27.07 10.77 -10.05
N PRO A 114 28.30 10.44 -10.50
CA PRO A 114 28.81 9.07 -10.47
C PRO A 114 29.04 8.54 -9.06
N ASN A 115 29.56 9.36 -8.13
CA ASN A 115 29.74 9.00 -6.74
C ASN A 115 29.48 10.17 -5.79
N CYS A 116 28.74 9.92 -4.71
CA CYS A 116 28.56 10.91 -3.64
C CYS A 116 29.86 11.24 -2.88
N ALA A 117 30.94 10.47 -3.07
CA ALA A 117 32.24 10.68 -2.45
C ALA A 117 33.10 11.73 -3.17
N ASP A 118 32.75 12.09 -4.40
CA ASP A 118 33.52 13.05 -5.21
C ASP A 118 33.25 14.51 -4.80
N PHE A 119 32.28 14.74 -3.90
CA PHE A 119 31.99 16.05 -3.36
C PHE A 119 32.96 16.46 -2.26
N ILE A 120 33.60 17.62 -2.45
CA ILE A 120 34.51 18.23 -1.47
C ILE A 120 33.73 18.85 -0.29
N ALA A 121 32.52 19.37 -0.55
CA ALA A 121 31.69 19.98 0.47
C ALA A 121 30.91 18.90 1.26
N PRO A 122 31.02 18.85 2.61
CA PRO A 122 30.34 17.84 3.42
C PRO A 122 28.81 17.91 3.29
N SER A 123 28.29 19.10 3.02
CA SER A 123 26.87 19.33 2.77
C SER A 123 26.37 18.69 1.48
N ALA A 124 27.17 18.71 0.41
CA ALA A 124 26.84 18.08 -0.86
C ALA A 124 26.89 16.54 -0.76
N VAL A 125 27.84 16.00 0.02
CA VAL A 125 27.89 14.56 0.34
C VAL A 125 26.61 14.11 1.05
N ALA A 126 26.18 14.85 2.08
CA ALA A 126 24.95 14.56 2.80
C ALA A 126 23.75 14.57 1.85
N PHE A 127 23.56 15.65 1.09
CA PHE A 127 22.46 15.78 0.11
C PHE A 127 22.40 14.60 -0.87
N CYS A 128 23.54 14.18 -1.42
CA CYS A 128 23.62 13.05 -2.35
C CYS A 128 23.18 11.73 -1.69
N ARG A 129 23.65 11.46 -0.46
CA ARG A 129 23.27 10.27 0.31
C ARG A 129 21.79 10.26 0.69
N GLU A 130 21.25 11.39 1.14
CA GLU A 130 19.82 11.49 1.46
C GLU A 130 18.95 11.23 0.23
N SER A 131 19.35 11.77 -0.93
CA SER A 131 18.64 11.61 -2.20
C SER A 131 18.71 10.15 -2.71
N GLN A 132 19.84 9.48 -2.51
CA GLN A 132 19.98 8.04 -2.77
C GLN A 132 19.05 7.23 -1.86
N GLY A 133 18.92 7.63 -0.60
CA GLY A 133 17.94 7.06 0.33
C GLY A 133 16.51 7.18 -0.18
N VAL A 134 16.10 8.37 -0.61
CA VAL A 134 14.76 8.60 -1.18
C VAL A 134 14.51 7.72 -2.41
N ALA A 135 15.48 7.61 -3.31
CA ALA A 135 15.36 6.73 -4.48
C ALA A 135 15.20 5.25 -4.06
N ALA A 136 16.04 4.76 -3.15
CA ALA A 136 16.02 3.38 -2.69
C ALA A 136 14.69 3.02 -1.99
N PHE A 137 14.27 3.82 -1.01
CA PHE A 137 13.00 3.60 -0.32
C PHE A 137 11.79 3.80 -1.24
N GLY A 138 11.91 4.68 -2.24
CA GLY A 138 10.90 4.83 -3.29
C GLY A 138 10.70 3.55 -4.11
N PHE A 139 11.78 2.96 -4.62
CA PHE A 139 11.71 1.70 -5.37
C PHE A 139 11.30 0.51 -4.51
N LEU A 140 11.76 0.43 -3.26
CA LEU A 140 11.34 -0.63 -2.33
C LEU A 140 9.84 -0.58 -2.04
N THR A 141 9.32 0.63 -1.78
CA THR A 141 7.88 0.83 -1.52
C THR A 141 7.06 0.54 -2.78
N TRP A 142 7.53 0.99 -3.94
CA TRP A 142 6.93 0.66 -5.23
C TRP A 142 6.81 -0.86 -5.44
N ALA A 143 7.92 -1.58 -5.32
CA ALA A 143 7.94 -3.03 -5.56
C ALA A 143 7.02 -3.79 -4.59
N LEU A 144 7.02 -3.38 -3.32
CA LEU A 144 6.18 -3.96 -2.28
C LEU A 144 4.68 -3.74 -2.56
N LEU A 145 4.28 -2.52 -2.94
CA LEU A 145 2.89 -2.21 -3.27
C LEU A 145 2.45 -2.87 -4.59
N LEU A 146 3.33 -2.93 -5.59
CA LEU A 146 3.06 -3.61 -6.85
C LEU A 146 2.83 -5.11 -6.64
N ALA A 147 3.72 -5.77 -5.88
CA ALA A 147 3.58 -7.18 -5.55
C ALA A 147 2.25 -7.47 -4.83
N TYR A 148 1.87 -6.61 -3.88
CA TYR A 148 0.58 -6.70 -3.21
C TYR A 148 -0.60 -6.54 -4.17
N ASN A 149 -0.54 -5.53 -5.06
CA ASN A 149 -1.60 -5.26 -6.03
C ASN A 149 -1.80 -6.43 -7.00
N ILE A 150 -0.71 -6.99 -7.54
CA ILE A 150 -0.74 -8.17 -8.41
C ILE A 150 -1.31 -9.37 -7.66
N PHE A 151 -0.87 -9.61 -6.42
CA PHE A 151 -1.37 -10.72 -5.61
C PHE A 151 -2.88 -10.62 -5.38
N LEU A 152 -3.38 -9.45 -4.99
CA LEU A 152 -4.82 -9.18 -4.84
C LEU A 152 -5.59 -9.40 -6.14
N LEU A 153 -5.07 -8.89 -7.24
CA LEU A 153 -5.71 -9.00 -8.54
C LEU A 153 -5.82 -10.46 -8.99
N ILE A 154 -4.79 -11.28 -8.75
CA ILE A 154 -4.82 -12.72 -9.00
C ILE A 154 -5.92 -13.39 -8.16
N LEU A 155 -6.03 -13.07 -6.87
CA LEU A 155 -7.05 -13.65 -5.99
C LEU A 155 -8.47 -13.30 -6.44
N VAL A 156 -8.71 -12.03 -6.79
CA VAL A 156 -10.01 -11.56 -7.28
C VAL A 156 -10.39 -12.23 -8.61
N ILE A 157 -9.44 -12.32 -9.56
CA ILE A 157 -9.69 -12.98 -10.85
C ILE A 157 -9.98 -14.47 -10.63
N ARG A 158 -9.20 -15.17 -9.80
CA ARG A 158 -9.43 -16.60 -9.51
C ARG A 158 -10.82 -16.84 -8.92
N GLN A 159 -11.27 -15.97 -8.01
CA GLN A 159 -12.61 -16.08 -7.42
C GLN A 159 -13.72 -15.76 -8.42
N ARG A 160 -13.49 -14.80 -9.33
CA ARG A 160 -14.43 -14.51 -10.41
C ARG A 160 -14.56 -15.68 -11.39
N MET A 161 -13.45 -16.33 -11.75
CA MET A 161 -13.46 -17.52 -12.61
C MET A 161 -14.15 -18.73 -11.95
N ARG A 162 -14.19 -18.79 -10.61
CA ARG A 162 -14.91 -19.84 -9.86
C ARG A 162 -16.43 -19.64 -9.84
N GLY A 163 -16.96 -18.53 -10.37
CA GLY A 163 -18.41 -18.29 -10.43
C GLY A 163 -18.97 -17.50 -9.25
N THR A 164 -18.12 -17.00 -8.34
CA THR A 164 -18.57 -16.14 -7.24
C THR A 164 -18.98 -14.76 -7.81
N ALA A 165 -20.28 -14.48 -7.82
CA ALA A 165 -20.81 -13.17 -8.18
C ALA A 165 -20.45 -12.13 -7.10
N GLY A 166 -20.15 -10.89 -7.49
CA GLY A 166 -19.91 -9.79 -6.54
C GLY A 166 -18.51 -9.67 -5.90
N VAL A 167 -17.52 -10.48 -6.28
CA VAL A 167 -16.15 -10.44 -5.69
C VAL A 167 -15.53 -9.04 -5.70
N TRP A 168 -15.78 -8.24 -6.75
CA TRP A 168 -15.28 -6.88 -6.89
C TRP A 168 -15.88 -5.90 -5.87
N THR A 169 -17.15 -6.12 -5.49
CA THR A 169 -17.91 -5.26 -4.58
C THR A 169 -17.91 -5.80 -3.14
N ASN A 170 -17.43 -7.02 -2.94
CA ASN A 170 -17.31 -7.61 -1.62
C ASN A 170 -16.16 -6.97 -0.83
N PHE A 171 -16.34 -6.98 0.49
CA PHE A 171 -15.33 -6.47 1.42
C PHE A 171 -14.18 -7.46 1.53
N VAL A 172 -12.96 -6.92 1.51
CA VAL A 172 -11.71 -7.69 1.54
C VAL A 172 -11.66 -8.63 2.77
N THR A 173 -12.24 -8.20 3.89
CA THR A 173 -12.29 -8.96 5.14
C THR A 173 -13.32 -10.08 5.16
N GLU A 174 -14.33 -10.01 4.28
CA GLU A 174 -15.48 -10.94 4.22
C GLU A 174 -15.40 -11.89 3.03
N THR A 175 -14.52 -11.61 2.06
CA THR A 175 -14.36 -12.46 0.89
C THR A 175 -13.60 -13.72 1.29
N ASP A 176 -14.24 -14.88 1.19
CA ASP A 176 -13.56 -16.16 1.37
C ASP A 176 -12.82 -16.53 0.07
N PHE A 177 -11.51 -16.29 0.05
CA PHE A 177 -10.66 -16.62 -1.10
C PHE A 177 -10.39 -18.14 -1.22
N SER A 178 -10.78 -18.94 -0.24
CA SER A 178 -10.71 -20.40 -0.24
C SER A 178 -12.00 -21.06 -0.76
N ALA A 179 -13.14 -20.38 -0.67
CA ALA A 179 -14.44 -20.92 -1.06
C ALA A 179 -14.45 -21.45 -2.51
N ARG A 180 -15.10 -22.61 -2.70
CA ARG A 180 -15.47 -23.14 -4.03
C ARG A 180 -16.73 -22.41 -4.47
N GLY A 181 -16.76 -21.90 -5.70
CA GLY A 181 -17.92 -21.18 -6.20
C GLY A 181 -19.17 -22.05 -6.15
N ALA A 182 -20.26 -21.48 -5.66
CA ALA A 182 -21.55 -22.14 -5.69
C ALA A 182 -21.94 -22.39 -7.16
N PRO A 183 -22.45 -23.59 -7.51
CA PRO A 183 -22.93 -23.84 -8.86
C PRO A 183 -23.99 -22.79 -9.22
N SER A 184 -23.88 -22.25 -10.44
CA SER A 184 -24.60 -21.09 -10.99
C SER A 184 -26.13 -21.20 -11.08
N GLY A 185 -26.76 -22.09 -10.31
CA GLY A 185 -28.21 -22.27 -10.21
C GLY A 185 -28.77 -22.15 -8.79
N ALA A 186 -27.95 -21.96 -7.75
CA ALA A 186 -28.43 -21.82 -6.37
C ALA A 186 -28.77 -20.35 -6.05
N PHE A 187 -29.83 -19.83 -6.69
CA PHE A 187 -30.57 -18.67 -6.16
C PHE A 187 -31.39 -19.15 -4.95
N ALA A 188 -30.71 -19.64 -3.91
CA ALA A 188 -31.35 -19.96 -2.64
C ALA A 188 -31.29 -18.69 -1.79
N CYS A 189 -32.38 -17.94 -1.85
CA CYS A 189 -32.78 -17.01 -0.81
C CYS A 189 -32.79 -17.77 0.52
N LEU A 190 -31.66 -17.79 1.23
CA LEU A 190 -31.64 -18.19 2.63
C LEU A 190 -31.04 -17.02 3.43
N PRO A 191 -31.83 -16.38 4.30
CA PRO A 191 -31.23 -15.56 5.34
C PRO A 191 -30.26 -16.46 6.13
N GLN A 192 -29.10 -15.92 6.48
CA GLN A 192 -28.20 -16.51 7.46
C GLN A 192 -28.95 -16.58 8.81
N VAL A 193 -29.80 -17.59 8.98
CA VAL A 193 -30.37 -17.92 10.28
C VAL A 193 -29.26 -18.62 11.04
N GLU A 194 -28.72 -17.89 12.01
CA GLU A 194 -27.86 -18.37 13.07
C GLU A 194 -28.40 -19.70 13.61
N GLN A 195 -27.72 -20.81 13.30
CA GLN A 195 -28.01 -22.11 13.91
C GLN A 195 -27.59 -22.05 15.38
N LYS A 196 -28.47 -21.52 16.22
CA LYS A 196 -28.41 -21.71 17.67
C LYS A 196 -28.71 -23.17 17.95
N VAL A 197 -27.65 -23.97 18.08
CA VAL A 197 -27.72 -25.37 18.49
C VAL A 197 -28.33 -25.41 19.91
N SER A 198 -29.60 -25.77 20.00
CA SER A 198 -30.24 -26.13 21.28
C SER A 198 -29.85 -27.56 21.64
N PRO A 199 -29.26 -27.82 22.81
CA PRO A 199 -29.01 -29.18 23.27
C PRO A 199 -30.33 -29.85 23.65
N SER A 200 -30.69 -30.89 22.91
CA SER A 200 -31.80 -31.80 23.22
C SER A 200 -31.44 -32.60 24.48
N PHE A 201 -32.18 -32.33 25.57
CA PHE A 201 -32.26 -33.20 26.73
C PHE A 201 -32.73 -34.59 26.30
N ALA A 202 -31.93 -35.63 26.54
CA ALA A 202 -32.38 -37.02 26.53
C ALA A 202 -32.37 -37.52 27.98
N SER A 203 -33.57 -37.63 28.54
CA SER A 203 -33.85 -38.41 29.74
C SER A 203 -33.93 -39.89 29.38
N GLN A 204 -33.11 -40.71 30.03
CA GLN A 204 -33.44 -42.08 30.43
C GLN A 204 -32.88 -42.31 31.82
#